data_AF-A0A5C5U3R8-F1
#
_entry.id   AF-A0A5C5U3R8-F1
#
_cell.length_a   1.000
_cell.length_b   1.000
_cell.length_c   1.000
_cell.angle_alpha   90.00
_cell.angle_beta   90.00
_cell.angle_gamma   90.00
#
_symmetry.space_group_name_H-M   'P 1'
#
loop_
_entity.id
_entity.type
_entity.pdbx_description
1 polymer ?
#
loop_
_entity_poly.entity_id
_entity_poly.type
_entity_poly.pdbx_seq_one_letter_code
_entity_poly.pdbx_strand_id
1 'polypeptide(L)'
;MDRSRMDDFVANAALLAAHLTQQCEKAVAKQQAAALDLQQSADALGEGVAAGKLELEQHARGAIREALARELADASRSLEDTVDRLQQLGERLRIEQSSAGLRMRVLEWKSIASLAVAAAVLVGGSAYAARHNLQRAERAQVRADVLEALRHVAITSCDGRPCVKLEDGLQRWTKNDEYVLVDAGASVEAAGR
;
A
#
# COMPACT_ATOMS: atom_id res chain seq x y z
N MET A 1 -2.99 53.07 121.76
CA MET A 1 -2.85 52.44 120.43
C MET A 1 -2.56 53.57 119.46
N ASP A 2 -1.35 53.50 118.89
CA ASP A 2 -0.56 54.59 118.29
C ASP A 2 -1.24 55.36 117.15
N ARG A 3 -1.44 56.67 117.36
CA ARG A 3 -1.81 57.63 116.31
C ARG A 3 -0.75 57.70 115.20
N SER A 4 0.53 57.48 115.54
CA SER A 4 1.63 57.42 114.56
C SER A 4 1.48 56.27 113.56
N ARG A 5 0.99 55.09 113.97
CA ARG A 5 0.81 53.95 113.05
C ARG A 5 -0.30 54.18 112.01
N MET A 6 -1.33 54.95 112.37
CA MET A 6 -2.41 55.31 111.43
C MET A 6 -1.91 56.32 110.40
N ASP A 7 -1.13 57.31 110.82
CA ASP A 7 -0.55 58.31 109.93
C ASP A 7 0.45 57.67 108.95
N ASP A 8 1.27 56.71 109.40
CA ASP A 8 2.20 55.96 108.54
C ASP A 8 1.47 55.07 107.50
N PHE A 9 0.32 54.50 107.86
CA PHE A 9 -0.49 53.70 106.94
C PHE A 9 -1.16 54.55 105.87
N VAL A 10 -1.70 55.72 106.24
CA VAL A 10 -2.32 56.66 105.30
C VAL A 10 -1.27 57.23 104.34
N ALA A 11 -0.06 57.54 104.84
CA ALA A 11 1.05 58.00 104.01
C ALA A 11 1.51 56.91 103.02
N ASN A 12 1.66 55.66 103.47
CA ASN A 12 2.02 54.55 102.58
C ASN A 12 0.92 54.21 101.56
N ALA A 13 -0.36 54.29 101.95
CA ALA A 13 -1.48 54.06 101.05
C ALA A 13 -1.58 55.16 99.98
N ALA A 14 -1.36 56.42 100.34
CA ALA A 14 -1.32 57.53 99.38
C ALA A 14 -0.14 57.40 98.40
N LEU A 15 1.03 56.98 98.89
CA LEU A 15 2.21 56.76 98.05
C LEU A 15 2.03 55.57 97.10
N LEU A 16 1.41 54.49 97.57
CA LEU A 16 1.05 53.34 96.74
C LEU A 16 0.01 53.70 95.68
N ALA A 17 -1.04 54.45 96.04
CA ALA A 17 -2.05 54.90 95.11
C ALA A 17 -1.44 55.78 94.02
N ALA A 18 -0.59 56.74 94.39
CA ALA A 18 0.13 57.59 93.43
C ALA A 18 1.04 56.76 92.50
N HIS A 19 1.75 55.76 93.04
CA HIS A 19 2.59 54.87 92.25
C HIS A 19 1.77 53.99 91.29
N LEU A 20 0.63 53.46 91.72
CA LEU A 20 -0.27 52.67 90.87
C LEU A 20 -0.88 53.54 89.76
N THR A 21 -1.32 54.77 90.06
CA THR A 21 -1.81 55.71 89.05
C THR A 21 -0.73 55.98 88.01
N GLN A 22 0.50 56.24 88.44
CA GLN A 22 1.62 56.48 87.52
C GLN A 22 1.95 55.23 86.67
N GLN A 23 1.85 54.04 87.24
CA GLN A 23 2.06 52.78 86.50
C GLN A 23 0.95 52.53 85.46
N CYS A 24 -0.31 52.78 85.83
CA CYS A 24 -1.45 52.68 84.93
C CYS A 24 -1.33 53.67 83.76
N GLU A 25 -0.98 54.93 84.01
CA GLU A 25 -0.77 55.92 82.95
C GLU A 25 0.35 55.50 81.98
N LYS A 26 1.47 55.00 82.50
CA LYS A 26 2.56 54.48 81.67
C LYS A 26 2.14 53.25 80.87
N ALA A 27 1.33 52.37 81.43
CA ALA A 27 0.83 51.19 80.73
C ALA A 27 -0.15 51.56 79.62
N VAL A 28 -1.06 52.51 79.87
CA VAL A 28 -2.01 53.04 78.87
C VAL A 28 -1.26 53.74 77.74
N ALA A 29 -0.27 54.58 78.04
CA ALA A 29 0.55 55.24 77.03
C ALA A 29 1.30 54.21 76.15
N LYS A 30 1.82 53.14 76.75
CA LYS A 30 2.47 52.04 76.00
C LYS A 30 1.50 51.26 75.13
N GLN A 31 0.29 50.94 75.63
CA GLN A 31 -0.73 50.27 74.83
C GLN A 31 -1.18 51.12 73.65
N GLN A 32 -1.35 52.43 73.86
CA GLN A 32 -1.76 53.33 72.80
C GLN A 32 -0.67 53.49 71.72
N ALA A 33 0.60 53.57 72.13
CA ALA A 33 1.72 53.54 71.21
C ALA A 33 1.80 52.22 70.42
N ALA A 34 1.61 51.08 71.09
CA ALA A 34 1.59 49.78 70.44
C ALA A 34 0.40 49.63 69.46
N ALA A 35 -0.78 50.17 69.80
CA ALA A 35 -1.94 50.15 68.92
C ALA A 35 -1.72 50.99 67.65
N LEU A 36 -1.08 52.15 67.79
CA LEU A 36 -0.70 53.01 66.65
C LEU A 36 0.34 52.32 65.76
N ASP A 37 1.35 51.71 66.34
CA ASP A 37 2.39 50.96 65.62
C ASP A 37 1.81 49.74 64.87
N LEU A 38 0.87 49.02 65.51
CA LEU A 38 0.17 47.90 64.88
C LEU A 38 -0.71 48.36 63.71
N GLN A 39 -1.40 49.50 63.85
CA GLN A 39 -2.23 50.07 62.80
C GLN A 39 -1.38 50.51 61.60
N GLN A 40 -0.26 51.18 61.85
CA GLN A 40 0.66 51.58 60.80
C GLN A 40 1.28 50.36 60.09
N SER A 41 1.62 49.31 60.84
CA SER A 41 2.11 48.05 60.27
C SER A 41 1.04 47.35 59.44
N ALA A 42 -0.23 47.38 59.87
CA ALA A 42 -1.35 46.81 59.13
C ALA A 42 -1.61 47.56 57.81
N ASP A 43 -1.51 48.89 57.81
CA ASP A 43 -1.66 49.71 56.61
C ASP A 43 -0.51 49.44 55.61
N ALA A 44 0.73 49.38 56.09
CA ALA A 44 1.89 49.06 55.27
C ALA A 44 1.80 47.64 54.67
N LEU A 45 1.30 46.66 55.43
CA LEU A 45 1.02 45.32 54.93
C LEU A 45 -0.11 45.33 53.89
N GLY A 46 -1.17 46.13 54.09
CA GLY A 46 -2.27 46.29 53.14
C GLY A 46 -1.80 46.82 51.78
N GLU A 47 -0.95 47.85 51.79
CA GLU A 47 -0.34 48.39 50.57
C GLU A 47 0.60 47.38 49.90
N GLY A 48 1.45 46.71 50.68
CA GLY A 48 2.37 45.68 50.16
C GLY A 48 1.63 44.50 49.51
N VAL A 49 0.52 44.06 50.10
CA VAL A 49 -0.33 42.99 49.54
C VAL A 49 -1.05 43.45 48.27
N ALA A 50 -1.54 44.69 48.24
CA ALA A 50 -2.19 45.25 47.04
C ALA A 50 -1.20 45.37 45.87
N ALA A 51 0.00 45.87 46.13
CA ALA A 51 1.08 45.96 45.14
C ALA A 51 1.51 44.56 44.67
N GLY A 52 1.75 43.63 45.59
CA GLY A 52 2.16 42.26 45.28
C GLY A 52 1.10 41.49 44.47
N LYS A 53 -0.19 41.72 44.72
CA LYS A 53 -1.27 41.13 43.91
C LYS A 53 -1.23 41.61 42.45
N LEU A 54 -0.99 42.90 42.25
CA LEU A 54 -0.96 43.50 40.91
C LEU A 54 0.26 43.00 40.12
N GLU A 55 1.41 42.87 40.79
CA GLU A 55 2.63 42.30 40.23
C GLU A 55 2.46 40.80 39.91
N LEU A 56 1.82 40.02 40.79
CA LEU A 56 1.51 38.61 40.53
C LEU A 56 0.58 38.44 39.33
N GLU A 57 -0.46 39.27 39.20
CA GLU A 57 -1.41 39.21 38.09
C GLU A 57 -0.70 39.50 36.75
N GLN A 58 0.21 40.46 36.74
CA GLN A 58 1.04 40.78 35.56
C GLN A 58 2.01 39.63 35.23
N HIS A 59 2.72 39.10 36.22
CA HIS A 59 3.63 37.98 36.03
C HIS A 59 2.92 36.70 35.59
N ALA A 60 1.77 36.38 36.19
CA ALA A 60 0.95 35.24 35.80
C ALA A 60 0.44 35.38 34.37
N ARG A 61 -0.06 36.55 33.96
CA ARG A 61 -0.48 36.79 32.58
C ARG A 61 0.68 36.67 31.58
N GLY A 62 1.85 37.19 31.93
CA GLY A 62 3.06 37.07 31.11
C GLY A 62 3.49 35.61 30.95
N ALA A 63 3.62 34.88 32.05
CA ALA A 63 4.01 33.48 32.06
C ALA A 63 3.01 32.59 31.31
N ILE A 64 1.70 32.81 31.47
CA ILE A 64 0.67 32.07 30.74
C ILE A 64 0.77 32.33 29.23
N ARG A 65 0.91 33.59 28.80
CA ARG A 65 1.06 33.91 27.36
C ARG A 65 2.31 33.28 26.78
N GLU A 66 3.41 33.31 27.51
CA GLU A 66 4.66 32.76 27.02
C GLU A 66 4.66 31.23 26.98
N ALA A 67 4.10 30.57 28.00
CA ALA A 67 3.89 29.13 28.00
C ALA A 67 2.99 28.70 26.83
N LEU A 68 1.88 29.40 26.61
CA LEU A 68 0.96 29.13 25.51
C LEU A 68 1.63 29.34 24.14
N ALA A 69 2.40 30.41 23.97
CA ALA A 69 3.13 30.67 22.73
C ALA A 69 4.18 29.60 22.42
N ARG A 70 4.88 29.08 23.45
CA ARG A 70 5.84 27.99 23.31
C ARG A 70 5.16 26.68 22.93
N GLU A 71 4.08 26.30 23.62
CA GLU A 71 3.37 25.06 23.30
C GLU A 71 2.72 25.09 21.91
N LEU A 72 2.13 26.21 21.49
CA LEU A 72 1.59 26.33 20.14
C LEU A 72 2.70 26.23 19.07
N ALA A 73 3.87 26.84 19.32
CA ALA A 73 5.00 26.77 18.41
C ALA A 73 5.57 25.35 18.29
N ASP A 74 5.70 24.63 19.40
CA ASP A 74 6.17 23.24 19.43
C ASP A 74 5.15 22.29 18.77
N ALA A 75 3.85 22.48 19.04
CA ALA A 75 2.79 21.74 18.37
C ALA A 75 2.84 21.97 16.84
N SER A 76 2.96 23.21 16.39
CA SER A 76 3.06 23.56 14.97
C SER A 76 4.27 22.91 14.30
N ARG A 77 5.44 22.93 14.95
CA ARG A 77 6.65 22.28 14.41
C ARG A 77 6.48 20.77 14.31
N SER A 78 5.82 20.14 15.28
CA SER A 78 5.56 18.70 15.23
C SER A 78 4.63 18.33 14.07
N LEU A 79 3.63 19.19 13.77
CA LEU A 79 2.76 19.01 12.61
C LEU A 79 3.52 19.19 11.31
N GLU A 80 4.38 20.21 11.19
CA GLU A 80 5.20 20.42 9.99
C GLU A 80 6.12 19.22 9.71
N ASP A 81 6.82 18.70 10.71
CA ASP A 81 7.67 17.50 10.56
C ASP A 81 6.84 16.26 10.16
N THR A 82 5.63 16.13 10.70
CA THR A 82 4.71 15.04 10.34
C THR A 82 4.22 15.16 8.89
N VAL A 83 3.91 16.39 8.44
CA VAL A 83 3.51 16.67 7.06
C VAL A 83 4.66 16.41 6.09
N ASP A 84 5.87 16.84 6.41
CA ASP A 84 7.06 16.60 5.59
C ASP A 84 7.35 15.10 5.45
N ARG A 85 7.25 14.33 6.54
CA ARG A 85 7.41 12.88 6.50
C ARG A 85 6.32 12.21 5.66
N LEU A 86 5.07 12.65 5.78
CA LEU A 86 3.95 12.13 4.97
C LEU A 86 4.15 12.43 3.49
N GLN A 87 4.62 13.63 3.13
CA GLN A 87 4.93 13.98 1.75
C GLN A 87 6.08 13.13 1.20
N GLN A 88 7.14 12.92 1.98
CA GLN A 88 8.25 12.04 1.57
C GLN A 88 7.79 10.59 1.37
N LEU A 89 6.93 10.07 2.26
CA LEU A 89 6.36 8.73 2.13
C LEU A 89 5.42 8.63 0.92
N GLY A 90 4.59 9.66 0.69
CA GLY A 90 3.71 9.75 -0.48
C GLY A 90 4.49 9.72 -1.80
N GLU A 91 5.59 10.45 -1.87
CA GLU A 91 6.43 10.48 -3.08
C GLU A 91 7.14 9.14 -3.29
N ARG A 92 7.62 8.50 -2.23
CA ARG A 92 8.19 7.13 -2.31
C ARG A 92 7.18 6.10 -2.77
N LEU A 93 5.97 6.12 -2.21
CA LEU A 93 4.89 5.22 -2.64
C LEU A 93 4.51 5.47 -4.10
N ARG A 94 4.46 6.72 -4.56
CA ARG A 94 4.12 7.07 -5.94
C ARG A 94 5.18 6.57 -6.93
N ILE A 95 6.46 6.75 -6.60
CA ILE A 95 7.58 6.21 -7.39
C ILE A 95 7.51 4.68 -7.42
N GLU A 96 7.27 4.04 -6.28
CA GLU A 96 7.22 2.59 -6.17
C GLU A 96 6.00 1.98 -6.87
N GLN A 97 4.82 2.61 -6.78
CA GLN A 97 3.59 2.20 -7.45
C GLN A 97 3.71 2.33 -8.97
N SER A 98 4.40 3.36 -9.47
CA SER A 98 4.71 3.47 -10.91
C SER A 98 5.63 2.35 -11.40
N SER A 99 6.57 1.91 -10.55
CA SER A 99 7.46 0.79 -10.84
C SER A 99 6.74 -0.57 -10.74
N ALA A 100 5.78 -0.70 -9.82
CA ALA A 100 4.99 -1.90 -9.61
C ALA A 100 4.00 -2.14 -10.77
N GLY A 101 3.38 -1.08 -11.30
CA GLY A 101 2.49 -1.17 -12.46
C GLY A 101 3.19 -1.65 -13.73
N LEU A 102 4.45 -1.24 -13.95
CA LEU A 102 5.26 -1.73 -15.07
C LEU A 102 5.69 -3.18 -14.88
N ARG A 103 6.08 -3.57 -13.66
CA ARG A 103 6.45 -4.97 -13.35
C ARG A 103 5.28 -5.93 -13.52
N MET A 104 4.06 -5.55 -13.10
CA MET A 104 2.85 -6.34 -13.34
C MET A 104 2.56 -6.50 -14.83
N ARG A 105 2.65 -5.43 -15.63
CA ARG A 105 2.47 -5.51 -17.09
C ARG A 105 3.48 -6.42 -17.79
N VAL A 106 4.73 -6.47 -17.32
CA VAL A 106 5.77 -7.36 -17.87
C VAL A 106 5.48 -8.83 -17.55
N LEU A 107 4.96 -9.11 -16.35
CA LEU A 107 4.54 -10.47 -15.97
C LEU A 107 3.30 -10.92 -16.76
N GLU A 108 2.33 -10.03 -16.94
CA GLU A 108 1.13 -10.29 -17.77
C GLU A 108 1.48 -10.54 -19.24
N TRP A 109 2.41 -9.76 -19.81
CA TRP A 109 2.80 -9.98 -21.21
C TRP A 109 3.50 -11.33 -21.39
N LYS A 110 4.33 -11.76 -20.44
CA LYS A 110 5.03 -13.05 -20.52
C LYS A 110 4.07 -14.24 -20.53
N SER A 111 3.02 -14.21 -19.70
CA SER A 111 2.02 -15.29 -19.69
C SER A 111 1.22 -15.31 -21.00
N ILE A 112 0.74 -14.15 -21.46
CA ILE A 112 0.02 -14.03 -22.74
C ILE A 112 0.89 -14.50 -23.92
N ALA A 113 2.16 -14.09 -23.95
CA ALA A 113 3.09 -14.49 -24.99
C ALA A 113 3.35 -16.01 -24.98
N SER A 114 3.55 -16.62 -23.81
CA SER A 114 3.73 -18.07 -23.70
C SER A 114 2.51 -18.84 -24.19
N LEU A 115 1.30 -18.36 -23.86
CA LEU A 115 0.05 -18.99 -24.28
C LEU A 115 -0.15 -18.88 -25.79
N ALA A 116 0.14 -17.70 -26.36
CA ALA A 116 0.07 -17.46 -27.80
C ALA A 116 1.06 -18.34 -28.58
N VAL A 117 2.30 -18.49 -28.09
CA VAL A 117 3.30 -19.37 -28.70
C VAL A 117 2.85 -20.83 -28.64
N ALA A 118 2.36 -21.29 -27.48
CA ALA A 118 1.85 -22.65 -27.34
C ALA A 118 0.68 -22.93 -28.29
N ALA A 119 -0.27 -22.00 -28.40
CA ALA A 119 -1.40 -22.11 -29.33
C ALA A 119 -0.93 -22.15 -30.79
N ALA A 120 0.01 -21.29 -31.18
CA ALA A 120 0.56 -21.26 -32.53
C ALA A 120 1.29 -22.57 -32.89
N VAL A 121 2.05 -23.14 -31.95
CA VAL A 121 2.71 -24.44 -32.13
C VAL A 121 1.69 -25.56 -32.27
N LEU A 122 0.64 -25.59 -31.46
CA LEU A 122 -0.40 -26.61 -31.55
C LEU A 122 -1.15 -26.56 -32.88
N VAL A 123 -1.60 -25.38 -33.30
CA VAL A 123 -2.33 -25.19 -34.56
C VAL A 123 -1.42 -25.45 -35.75
N GLY A 124 -0.23 -24.85 -35.77
CA GLY A 124 0.74 -25.01 -36.84
C GLY A 124 1.25 -26.45 -36.97
N GLY A 125 1.56 -27.10 -35.85
CA GLY A 125 1.98 -28.49 -35.79
C GLY A 125 0.90 -29.45 -36.27
N SER A 126 -0.35 -29.23 -35.86
CA SER A 126 -1.49 -30.05 -36.31
C SER A 126 -1.73 -29.89 -37.81
N ALA A 127 -1.69 -28.66 -38.32
CA ALA A 127 -1.86 -28.40 -39.75
C ALA A 127 -0.72 -29.01 -40.59
N TYR A 128 0.52 -28.91 -40.11
CA TYR A 128 1.69 -29.52 -40.75
C TYR A 128 1.57 -31.05 -40.79
N ALA A 129 1.25 -31.67 -39.65
CA ALA A 129 1.06 -33.11 -39.55
C ALA A 129 -0.08 -33.60 -40.45
N ALA A 130 -1.21 -32.90 -40.48
CA ALA A 130 -2.33 -33.23 -41.35
C ALA A 130 -1.94 -33.22 -42.83
N ARG A 131 -1.26 -32.16 -43.30
CA ARG A 131 -0.78 -32.08 -44.69
C ARG A 131 0.20 -33.20 -45.03
N HIS A 132 1.15 -33.47 -44.13
CA HIS A 132 2.15 -34.50 -44.35
C HIS A 132 1.53 -35.92 -44.37
N ASN A 133 0.52 -36.18 -43.53
CA ASN A 133 -0.22 -37.43 -43.52
C ASN A 133 -1.12 -37.59 -44.75
N LEU A 134 -1.80 -36.53 -45.19
CA LEU A 134 -2.59 -36.52 -46.42
C LEU A 134 -1.72 -36.84 -47.64
N GLN A 135 -0.54 -36.22 -47.76
CA GLN A 135 0.40 -36.52 -48.84
C GLN A 135 0.89 -37.98 -48.80
N ARG A 136 1.07 -38.56 -47.60
CA ARG A 136 1.41 -39.98 -47.48
C ARG A 136 0.25 -40.88 -47.87
N ALA A 137 -0.97 -40.53 -47.49
CA ALA A 137 -2.18 -41.26 -47.85
C ALA A 137 -2.41 -41.23 -49.36
N GLU A 138 -2.28 -40.07 -50.00
CA GLU A 138 -2.36 -39.93 -51.46
C GLU A 138 -1.30 -40.78 -52.17
N ARG A 139 -0.05 -40.75 -51.70
CA ARG A 139 1.02 -41.60 -52.29
C ARG A 139 0.77 -43.09 -52.07
N ALA A 140 0.16 -43.48 -50.95
CA ALA A 140 -0.18 -44.87 -50.68
C ALA A 140 -1.36 -45.33 -51.56
N GLN A 141 -2.37 -44.47 -51.73
CA GLN A 141 -3.53 -44.73 -52.58
C GLN A 141 -3.11 -44.87 -54.05
N VAL A 142 -2.27 -43.96 -54.57
CA VAL A 142 -1.75 -44.07 -55.95
C VAL A 142 -0.96 -45.36 -56.15
N ARG A 143 -0.17 -45.81 -55.16
CA ARG A 143 0.55 -47.10 -55.27
C ARG A 143 -0.40 -48.29 -55.25
N ALA A 144 -1.48 -48.24 -54.47
CA ALA A 144 -2.49 -49.28 -54.45
C ALA A 144 -3.24 -49.34 -55.80
N ASP A 145 -3.64 -48.19 -56.34
CA ASP A 145 -4.32 -48.09 -57.63
C ASP A 145 -3.44 -48.60 -58.78
N VAL A 146 -2.14 -48.28 -58.77
CA VAL A 146 -1.18 -48.78 -59.76
C VAL A 146 -0.94 -50.30 -59.61
N LEU A 147 -0.90 -50.83 -58.38
CA LEU A 147 -0.70 -52.26 -58.15
C LEU A 147 -1.94 -53.08 -58.60
N GLU A 148 -3.14 -52.56 -58.37
CA GLU A 148 -4.40 -53.17 -58.84
C GLU A 148 -4.49 -53.13 -60.39
N ALA A 149 -4.09 -52.01 -61.00
CA ALA A 149 -4.03 -51.90 -62.46
C ALA A 149 -3.00 -52.86 -63.08
N LEU A 150 -1.84 -53.04 -62.44
CA LEU A 150 -0.81 -53.98 -62.90
C LEU A 150 -1.22 -55.45 -62.77
N ARG A 151 -2.18 -55.81 -61.91
CA ARG A 151 -2.73 -57.18 -61.86
C ARG A 151 -3.50 -57.57 -63.12
N HIS A 152 -4.05 -56.59 -63.83
CA HIS A 152 -4.78 -56.79 -65.08
C HIS A 152 -3.86 -56.82 -66.31
N VAL A 153 -2.57 -56.56 -66.12
CA VAL A 153 -1.57 -56.52 -67.19
C VAL A 153 -0.55 -57.62 -66.96
N ALA A 154 -0.69 -58.74 -67.68
CA ALA A 154 0.30 -59.81 -67.62
C ALA A 154 1.59 -59.36 -68.34
N ILE A 155 2.56 -58.88 -67.57
CA ILE A 155 3.93 -58.62 -68.04
C ILE A 155 4.63 -59.97 -68.15
N THR A 156 4.93 -60.38 -69.38
CA THR A 156 5.66 -61.62 -69.68
C THR A 156 6.97 -61.28 -70.40
N SER A 157 7.88 -62.25 -70.51
CA SER A 157 9.16 -62.07 -71.21
C SER A 157 9.04 -62.65 -72.62
N CYS A 158 9.06 -61.78 -73.63
CA CYS A 158 9.13 -62.16 -75.04
C CYS A 158 10.59 -62.04 -75.49
N ASP A 159 11.27 -63.17 -75.74
CA ASP A 159 12.65 -63.22 -76.25
C ASP A 159 13.63 -62.32 -75.46
N GLY A 160 13.56 -62.39 -74.13
CA GLY A 160 14.44 -61.65 -73.23
C GLY A 160 14.10 -60.16 -73.07
N ARG A 161 13.00 -59.68 -73.68
CA ARG A 161 12.49 -58.31 -73.51
C ARG A 161 11.13 -58.32 -72.81
N PRO A 162 10.87 -57.41 -71.86
CA PRO A 162 9.57 -57.33 -71.19
C PRO A 162 8.50 -56.94 -72.20
N CYS A 163 7.43 -57.72 -72.29
CA CYS A 163 6.29 -57.49 -73.16
C CYS A 163 4.99 -57.55 -72.35
N VAL A 164 4.03 -56.73 -72.74
CA VAL A 164 2.72 -56.63 -72.08
C VAL A 164 1.68 -57.34 -72.95
N LYS A 165 0.97 -58.32 -72.39
CA LYS A 165 -0.17 -58.95 -73.07
C LYS A 165 -1.40 -58.05 -72.92
N LEU A 166 -1.80 -57.42 -74.01
CA LEU A 166 -3.05 -56.66 -74.12
C LEU A 166 -4.19 -57.63 -74.44
N GLU A 167 -5.34 -57.51 -73.77
CA GLU A 167 -6.55 -58.24 -74.18
C GLU A 167 -7.16 -57.60 -75.43
N ASP A 168 -7.75 -58.42 -76.31
CA ASP A 168 -8.38 -57.96 -77.53
C ASP A 168 -9.63 -57.12 -77.20
N GLY A 169 -9.65 -55.84 -77.61
CA GLY A 169 -10.80 -54.94 -77.43
C GLY A 169 -10.58 -53.73 -76.52
N LEU A 170 -9.39 -53.53 -75.95
CA LEU A 170 -9.08 -52.36 -75.11
C LEU A 170 -9.18 -51.04 -75.89
N GLN A 171 -9.91 -50.07 -75.33
CA GLN A 171 -10.13 -48.77 -75.97
C GLN A 171 -8.86 -47.92 -75.91
N ARG A 172 -8.39 -47.45 -77.08
CA ARG A 172 -7.24 -46.53 -77.14
C ARG A 172 -7.61 -45.18 -76.53
N TRP A 173 -6.66 -44.58 -75.83
CA TRP A 173 -6.90 -43.27 -75.23
C TRP A 173 -7.02 -42.22 -76.32
N THR A 174 -8.18 -41.58 -76.41
CA THR A 174 -8.54 -40.67 -77.52
C THR A 174 -7.65 -39.43 -77.63
N LYS A 175 -6.84 -39.11 -76.60
CA LYS A 175 -5.92 -37.97 -76.59
C LYS A 175 -4.48 -38.32 -76.97
N ASN A 176 -4.08 -39.59 -76.91
CA ASN A 176 -2.76 -40.04 -77.32
C ASN A 176 -2.83 -41.52 -77.71
N ASP A 177 -2.52 -41.81 -78.97
CA ASP A 177 -2.61 -43.13 -79.59
C ASP A 177 -1.53 -44.12 -79.14
N GLU A 178 -0.50 -43.63 -78.44
CA GLU A 178 0.55 -44.43 -77.80
C GLU A 178 0.07 -45.13 -76.51
N TYR A 179 -1.08 -44.74 -75.94
CA TYR A 179 -1.59 -45.27 -74.67
C TYR A 179 -2.95 -45.95 -74.83
N VAL A 180 -3.18 -47.01 -74.03
CA VAL A 180 -4.44 -47.76 -73.95
C VAL A 180 -5.09 -47.55 -72.57
N LEU A 181 -6.41 -47.44 -72.52
CA LEU A 181 -7.17 -47.35 -71.27
C LEU A 181 -7.36 -48.75 -70.70
N VAL A 182 -6.90 -48.97 -69.49
CA VAL A 182 -7.16 -50.21 -68.72
C VAL A 182 -8.19 -49.86 -67.64
N ASP A 183 -9.46 -50.15 -67.92
CA ASP A 183 -10.53 -49.97 -66.95
C ASP A 183 -10.61 -51.19 -66.02
N ALA A 184 -10.51 -50.96 -64.71
CA ALA A 184 -10.59 -52.00 -63.69
C ALA A 184 -12.04 -52.47 -63.40
N GLY A 185 -12.89 -52.57 -64.43
CA GLY A 185 -14.25 -53.04 -64.24
C GLY A 185 -15.16 -52.92 -65.46
N ALA A 186 -15.14 -53.94 -66.32
CA ALA A 186 -16.33 -54.44 -67.00
C ALA A 186 -16.06 -55.84 -67.57
N SER A 187 -16.23 -56.86 -66.72
CA SER A 187 -16.54 -58.20 -67.17
C SER A 187 -17.90 -58.15 -67.90
N VAL A 188 -17.91 -57.75 -69.17
CA VAL A 188 -19.07 -57.94 -70.03
C VAL A 188 -19.02 -59.38 -70.50
N GLU A 189 -19.95 -60.14 -69.94
CA GLU A 189 -20.48 -61.40 -70.44
C GLU A 189 -20.21 -61.63 -71.93
N ALA A 190 -19.35 -62.62 -72.18
CA ALA A 190 -19.54 -63.69 -73.15
C ALA A 190 -20.45 -63.40 -74.36
N ALA A 191 -19.82 -63.39 -75.53
CA ALA A 191 -20.19 -64.25 -76.65
C ALA A 191 -21.70 -64.36 -77.00
N GLY A 192 -22.13 -63.51 -77.93
CA GLY A 192 -22.73 -63.96 -79.19
C GLY A 192 -24.14 -64.57 -79.17
N ARG A 193 -25.12 -63.77 -79.60
CA ARG A 193 -26.01 -64.10 -80.73
C ARG A 193 -26.80 -62.88 -81.20
#